data_AF-A0A2V6DF27-F1
#
_entry.id   AF-A0A2V6DF27-F1
#
_cell.length_a   1.000
_cell.length_b   1.000
_cell.length_c   1.000
_cell.angle_alpha   90.00
_cell.angle_beta   90.00
_cell.angle_gamma   90.00
#
_symmetry.space_group_name_H-M   'P 1'
#
loop_
_entity.id
_entity.type
_entity.pdbx_description
1 polymer ?
#
loop_
_entity_poly.entity_id
_entity_poly.type
_entity_poly.pdbx_seq_one_letter_code
_entity_poly.pdbx_strand_id
1 'polypeptide(L)'
;MLILLALCGTSCSTPESAAPAAASNSGQYYIVSTREAKFYRYGPQQASGPDERLAQGTLVTRIRPAFGYSKVQLSDGLQGYVASQDIHAAPPEVVQAATNPNPPVTGTSESNRQPRFRHNIVNPRFLPPPPALPEDQPEPTPIPGSESSPTP
;
A
#
# COMPACT_ATOMS: atom_id res chain seq x y z
N MET A 1 -6.81 -55.15 53.98
CA MET A 1 -7.49 -53.94 54.47
C MET A 1 -7.28 -52.85 53.42
N LEU A 2 -8.37 -52.31 52.89
CA LEU A 2 -8.46 -51.52 51.65
C LEU A 2 -8.69 -50.06 52.05
N ILE A 3 -7.78 -49.14 51.71
CA ILE A 3 -7.97 -47.70 51.95
C ILE A 3 -7.56 -46.95 50.67
N LEU A 4 -8.46 -46.85 49.70
CA LEU A 4 -9.44 -45.77 49.45
C LEU A 4 -8.78 -44.50 48.87
N LEU A 5 -8.83 -44.46 47.54
CA LEU A 5 -8.57 -43.33 46.66
C LEU A 5 -9.60 -42.22 46.94
N ALA A 6 -9.16 -41.07 47.44
CA ALA A 6 -10.01 -39.89 47.57
C ALA A 6 -9.77 -38.94 46.40
N LEU A 7 -10.60 -39.06 45.36
CA LEU A 7 -10.82 -38.04 44.34
C LEU A 7 -11.63 -36.89 44.96
N CYS A 8 -11.00 -35.74 45.20
CA CYS A 8 -11.73 -34.49 45.39
C CYS A 8 -11.60 -33.66 44.10
N GLY A 9 -12.62 -33.79 43.25
CA GLY A 9 -12.87 -32.84 42.17
C GLY A 9 -13.56 -31.59 42.72
N THR A 10 -13.04 -30.42 42.36
CA THR A 10 -13.76 -29.15 42.45
C THR A 10 -13.82 -28.53 41.05
N SER A 11 -15.01 -28.62 40.45
CA SER A 11 -15.41 -27.92 39.23
C SER A 11 -15.74 -26.46 39.51
N CYS A 12 -15.43 -25.60 38.53
CA CYS A 12 -16.00 -24.29 38.19
C CYS A 12 -15.99 -23.20 39.30
N SER A 13 -15.32 -22.07 39.10
CA SER A 13 -15.80 -21.05 38.17
C SER A 13 -14.65 -20.18 37.70
N THR A 14 -14.57 -19.97 36.38
CA THR A 14 -13.88 -18.86 35.71
C THR A 14 -14.03 -17.55 36.49
N PRO A 15 -12.95 -16.94 36.98
CA PRO A 15 -12.87 -15.49 37.02
C PRO A 15 -12.32 -15.00 35.67
N GLU A 16 -12.55 -13.73 35.42
CA GLU A 16 -12.13 -13.03 34.23
C GLU A 16 -12.92 -13.43 32.98
N SER A 17 -14.17 -12.95 32.97
CA SER A 17 -14.60 -12.14 31.83
C SER A 17 -13.61 -10.98 31.66
N ALA A 18 -12.39 -11.28 31.21
CA ALA A 18 -11.61 -10.35 30.46
C ALA A 18 -12.37 -10.25 29.15
N ALA A 19 -13.34 -9.33 29.12
CA ALA A 19 -13.54 -8.54 27.92
C ALA A 19 -12.15 -8.35 27.31
N PRO A 20 -11.95 -8.56 26.00
CA PRO A 20 -10.67 -8.21 25.42
C PRO A 20 -10.43 -6.80 25.94
N ALA A 21 -9.39 -6.65 26.76
CA ALA A 21 -8.91 -5.33 27.08
C ALA A 21 -8.60 -4.84 25.68
N ALA A 22 -9.53 -4.05 25.13
CA ALA A 22 -9.24 -3.09 24.11
C ALA A 22 -8.17 -2.29 24.81
N ALA A 23 -6.93 -2.78 24.69
CA ALA A 23 -5.75 -2.14 25.19
C ALA A 23 -5.98 -0.73 24.74
N SER A 24 -6.15 0.19 25.69
CA SER A 24 -6.48 1.57 25.38
C SER A 24 -5.45 2.01 24.35
N ASN A 25 -5.85 1.98 23.08
CA ASN A 25 -4.95 1.95 21.94
C ASN A 25 -4.65 3.41 21.62
N SER A 26 -4.16 4.14 22.62
CA SER A 26 -3.16 5.16 22.41
C SER A 26 -1.77 4.52 22.27
N GLY A 27 -1.73 3.23 21.93
CA GLY A 27 -0.54 2.56 21.45
C GLY A 27 0.03 3.40 20.33
N GLN A 28 1.25 3.87 20.56
CA GLN A 28 1.93 4.73 19.62
C GLN A 28 2.00 4.01 18.28
N TYR A 29 1.48 4.63 17.24
CA TYR A 29 1.54 4.09 15.89
C TYR A 29 2.96 4.21 15.36
N TYR A 30 3.45 3.15 14.75
CA TYR A 30 4.75 3.09 14.11
C TYR A 30 4.56 2.66 12.66
N ILE A 31 5.48 3.11 11.82
CA ILE A 31 5.57 2.68 10.43
C ILE A 31 6.87 1.89 10.23
N VAL A 32 6.82 0.88 9.37
CA VAL A 32 8.00 0.17 8.91
C VAL A 32 8.85 1.09 8.03
N SER A 33 10.10 1.33 8.42
CA SER A 33 11.00 2.25 7.73
C SER A 33 11.87 1.58 6.66
N THR A 34 12.10 0.28 6.79
CA THR A 34 12.86 -0.54 5.82
C THR A 34 11.96 -1.11 4.72
N ARG A 35 12.56 -1.60 3.62
CA ARG A 35 11.82 -2.20 2.50
C ARG A 35 11.03 -3.45 2.93
N GLU A 36 11.66 -4.28 3.75
CA GLU A 36 11.08 -5.52 4.28
C GLU A 36 11.57 -5.75 5.71
N ALA A 37 10.69 -5.52 6.69
CA ALA A 37 10.98 -5.80 8.09
C ALA A 37 10.62 -7.25 8.43
N LYS A 38 11.48 -7.91 9.20
CA LYS A 38 11.20 -9.26 9.69
C LYS A 38 10.21 -9.21 10.86
N PHE A 39 9.12 -9.95 10.75
CA PHE A 39 8.17 -10.15 11.83
C PHE A 39 8.34 -11.55 12.43
N TYR A 40 8.43 -11.59 13.76
CA TYR A 40 8.59 -12.82 14.53
C TYR A 40 7.48 -12.93 15.55
N ARG A 41 6.57 -13.89 15.41
CA ARG A 41 5.44 -14.12 16.31
C ARG A 41 5.92 -14.46 17.72
N TYR A 42 6.93 -15.32 17.84
CA TYR A 42 7.48 -15.75 19.13
C TYR A 42 8.80 -15.06 19.51
N GLY A 43 9.31 -14.19 18.64
CA GLY A 43 10.54 -13.45 18.84
C GLY A 43 11.71 -13.99 18.01
N PRO A 44 12.83 -13.25 17.97
CA PRO A 44 13.94 -13.51 17.03
C PRO A 44 14.67 -14.83 17.27
N GLN A 45 14.52 -15.44 18.46
CA GLN A 45 15.17 -16.70 18.81
C GLN A 45 14.38 -17.95 18.39
N GLN A 46 13.24 -17.79 17.71
CA GLN A 46 12.45 -18.93 17.23
C GLN A 46 13.19 -19.71 16.13
N ALA A 47 13.03 -21.03 16.13
CA ALA A 47 13.77 -21.93 15.22
C ALA A 47 13.37 -21.76 13.75
N SER A 48 12.13 -21.35 13.47
CA SER A 48 11.56 -21.31 12.13
C SER A 48 11.91 -20.05 11.31
N GLY A 49 12.73 -19.15 11.84
CA GLY A 49 13.00 -17.85 11.20
C GLY A 49 11.80 -16.88 11.31
N PRO A 50 11.73 -15.81 10.49
CA PRO A 50 10.61 -14.87 10.53
C PRO A 50 9.32 -15.49 9.98
N ASP A 51 8.18 -15.22 10.63
CA ASP A 51 6.87 -15.70 10.19
C ASP A 51 6.33 -14.89 9.00
N GLU A 52 6.67 -13.60 8.95
CA GLU A 52 6.23 -12.69 7.89
C GLU A 52 7.30 -11.63 7.58
N ARG A 53 7.18 -11.02 6.40
CA ARG A 53 7.93 -9.82 6.01
C ARG A 53 6.95 -8.66 5.82
N LEU A 54 7.09 -7.63 6.66
CA LEU A 54 6.26 -6.43 6.58
C LEU A 54 6.87 -5.47 5.57
N ALA A 55 6.03 -4.97 4.66
CA ALA A 55 6.45 -3.99 3.67
C ALA A 55 6.77 -2.63 4.31
N GLN A 56 7.56 -1.82 3.60
CA GLN A 56 7.78 -0.43 3.99
C GLN A 56 6.46 0.34 4.09
N GLY A 57 6.32 1.18 5.11
CA GLY A 57 5.13 1.98 5.34
C GLY A 57 3.98 1.22 6.00
N THR A 58 4.11 -0.09 6.26
CA THR A 58 3.11 -0.83 7.03
C THR A 58 2.94 -0.19 8.40
N LEU A 59 1.69 0.18 8.72
CA LEU A 59 1.32 0.75 10.00
C LEU A 59 1.13 -0.35 11.04
N VAL A 60 1.76 -0.19 12.20
CA VAL A 60 1.68 -1.13 13.32
C VAL A 60 1.48 -0.38 14.63
N THR A 61 0.86 -1.02 15.60
CA THR A 61 0.72 -0.48 16.95
C THR A 61 1.82 -1.03 17.84
N ARG A 62 2.67 -0.18 18.39
CA ARG A 62 3.73 -0.63 19.31
C ARG A 62 3.15 -0.85 20.71
N ILE A 63 3.22 -2.10 21.18
CA ILE A 63 2.76 -2.51 22.52
C ILE A 63 3.82 -2.18 23.57
N ARG A 64 5.08 -2.57 23.33
CA ARG A 64 6.20 -2.31 24.26
C ARG A 64 7.58 -2.41 23.60
N PRO A 65 8.59 -1.65 24.07
CA PRO A 65 10.00 -1.93 23.76
C PRO A 65 10.43 -3.32 24.23
N ALA A 66 11.43 -3.87 23.55
CA ALA A 66 12.26 -4.99 23.97
C ALA A 66 13.73 -4.71 23.55
N PHE A 67 14.68 -5.49 24.06
CA PHE A 67 16.08 -5.29 23.71
C PHE A 67 16.34 -5.58 22.22
N GLY A 68 16.69 -4.56 21.43
CA GLY A 68 16.87 -4.65 19.96
C GLY A 68 15.58 -4.78 19.14
N TYR A 69 14.45 -5.02 19.78
CA TYR A 69 13.16 -5.32 19.14
C TYR A 69 12.02 -4.56 19.81
N SER A 70 10.85 -4.52 19.19
CA SER A 70 9.63 -4.01 19.82
C SER A 70 8.52 -5.00 19.61
N LYS A 71 7.72 -5.23 20.66
CA LYS A 71 6.49 -5.99 20.52
C LYS A 71 5.45 -5.08 19.86
N VAL A 72 4.90 -5.52 18.75
CA VAL A 72 3.93 -4.78 17.94
C VAL A 72 2.67 -5.61 17.70
N GLN A 73 1.59 -4.92 17.37
CA GLN A 73 0.35 -5.48 16.88
C GLN A 73 0.13 -5.00 15.44
N LEU A 74 -0.14 -5.94 14.56
CA LEU A 74 -0.52 -5.71 13.17
C LEU A 74 -2.01 -5.32 13.09
N SER A 75 -2.45 -4.82 11.93
CA SER A 75 -3.83 -4.39 11.71
C SER A 75 -4.86 -5.52 11.79
N ASP A 76 -4.44 -6.76 11.54
CA ASP A 76 -5.25 -7.98 11.70
C ASP A 76 -5.36 -8.43 13.17
N GLY A 77 -4.70 -7.73 14.09
CA GLY A 77 -4.64 -8.04 15.51
C GLY A 77 -3.53 -9.01 15.90
N LEU A 78 -2.77 -9.58 14.94
CA LEU A 78 -1.66 -10.47 15.22
C LEU A 78 -0.54 -9.71 15.95
N GLN A 79 0.01 -10.34 16.99
CA GLN A 79 1.09 -9.75 17.78
C GLN A 79 2.40 -10.51 17.57
N GLY A 80 3.49 -9.75 17.54
CA GLY A 80 4.84 -10.30 17.40
C GLY A 80 5.89 -9.25 17.62
N TYR A 81 7.08 -9.50 17.10
CA TYR A 81 8.27 -8.71 17.32
C TYR A 81 8.86 -8.26 15.98
N VAL A 82 9.24 -6.99 15.92
CA VAL A 82 9.98 -6.38 14.81
C VAL A 82 11.22 -5.71 15.38
N ALA A 83 12.32 -5.65 14.62
CA ALA A 83 13.52 -4.96 15.08
C ALA A 83 13.21 -3.47 15.31
N SER A 84 13.65 -2.92 16.45
CA SER A 84 13.30 -1.53 16.83
C SER A 84 13.85 -0.50 15.85
N GLN A 85 14.94 -0.81 15.16
CA GLN A 85 15.54 0.04 14.13
C GLN A 85 14.76 0.06 12.80
N ASP A 86 13.93 -0.96 12.57
CA ASP A 86 13.17 -1.12 11.32
C ASP A 86 11.81 -0.41 11.39
N ILE A 87 11.48 0.22 12.54
CA ILE A 87 10.23 0.94 12.75
C ILE A 87 10.50 2.31 13.36
N HIS A 88 9.71 3.31 12.97
CA HIS A 88 9.73 4.65 13.56
C HIS A 88 8.31 5.15 13.84
N ALA A 89 8.18 6.13 14.73
CA ALA A 89 6.89 6.72 15.04
C ALA A 89 6.22 7.21 13.74
N ALA A 90 4.95 6.86 13.58
CA ALA A 90 4.17 7.24 12.42
C ALA A 90 3.91 8.76 12.47
N PRO A 91 4.10 9.49 11.36
CA PRO A 91 3.66 10.88 11.26
C PRO A 91 2.14 10.97 11.51
N PRO A 92 1.65 12.04 12.16
CA PRO A 92 0.23 12.19 12.48
C PRO A 92 -0.65 12.19 11.23
N GLU A 93 -0.14 12.59 10.06
CA GLU A 93 -0.85 12.55 8.79
C GLU A 93 -1.14 11.10 8.36
N VAL A 94 -0.17 10.19 8.52
CA VAL A 94 -0.29 8.77 8.17
C VAL A 94 -1.27 8.09 9.11
N VAL A 95 -1.19 8.40 10.40
CA VAL A 95 -2.13 7.86 11.39
C VAL A 95 -3.55 8.29 11.07
N GLN A 96 -3.77 9.58 10.83
CA GLN A 96 -5.08 10.11 10.47
C GLN A 96 -5.64 9.46 9.20
N ALA A 97 -4.82 9.30 8.15
CA ALA A 97 -5.24 8.64 6.93
C ALA A 97 -5.68 7.19 7.16
N ALA A 98 -5.04 6.47 8.07
CA ALA A 98 -5.35 5.08 8.37
C ALA A 98 -6.53 4.91 9.34
N THR A 99 -6.78 5.87 10.23
CA THR A 99 -7.83 5.77 11.27
C THR A 99 -9.12 6.51 10.91
N ASN A 100 -9.13 7.35 9.87
CA ASN A 100 -10.31 8.14 9.52
C ASN A 100 -11.29 7.31 8.67
N PRO A 101 -12.53 7.07 9.13
CA PRO A 101 -13.51 6.25 8.42
C PRO A 101 -14.05 6.92 7.13
N ASN A 102 -13.73 8.19 6.90
CA ASN A 102 -14.06 8.91 5.68
C ASN A 102 -12.78 9.57 5.15
N PRO A 103 -11.98 8.88 4.31
CA PRO A 103 -10.73 9.43 3.83
C PRO A 103 -11.01 10.76 3.11
N PRO A 104 -10.27 11.85 3.38
CA PRO A 104 -10.26 12.94 2.42
C PRO A 104 -9.75 12.32 1.11
N VAL A 105 -10.54 12.44 0.06
CA VAL A 105 -10.07 12.28 -1.32
C VAL A 105 -9.05 13.38 -1.58
N THR A 106 -7.86 13.24 -1.01
CA THR A 106 -6.70 14.02 -1.42
C THR A 106 -6.25 13.37 -2.71
N GLY A 107 -6.68 13.97 -3.83
CA GLY A 107 -6.12 13.67 -5.12
C GLY A 107 -4.59 13.62 -5.02
N THR A 108 -4.02 12.64 -5.69
CA THR A 108 -2.63 12.59 -6.13
C THR A 108 -1.91 13.95 -6.05
N SER A 109 -1.19 14.20 -4.96
CA SER A 109 -0.07 15.17 -4.94
C SER A 109 1.16 14.40 -5.38
N GLU A 110 1.40 14.33 -6.68
CA GLU A 110 2.27 15.24 -7.44
C GLU A 110 3.64 14.59 -7.65
N SER A 111 3.74 13.74 -8.67
CA SER A 111 5.01 13.64 -9.38
C SER A 111 5.18 14.94 -10.14
N ASN A 112 5.91 15.86 -9.50
CA ASN A 112 6.51 17.04 -10.09
C ASN A 112 7.38 16.64 -11.30
N ARG A 113 6.72 16.46 -12.45
CA ARG A 113 7.30 16.53 -13.78
C ARG A 113 6.42 17.45 -14.59
N GLN A 114 6.59 18.75 -14.41
CA GLN A 114 6.33 19.66 -15.52
C GLN A 114 7.35 19.30 -16.61
N PRO A 115 6.87 18.95 -17.81
CA PRO A 115 6.81 19.97 -18.84
C PRO A 115 5.38 20.16 -19.32
N ARG A 116 5.00 21.42 -19.41
CA ARG A 116 3.75 21.91 -20.00
C ARG A 116 3.63 21.47 -21.46
N PHE A 117 3.08 20.30 -21.77
CA PHE A 117 2.50 20.01 -23.09
C PHE A 117 1.50 18.87 -22.97
N ARG A 118 0.27 19.18 -22.54
CA ARG A 118 -0.89 18.33 -22.84
C ARG A 118 -1.83 19.10 -23.74
N HIS A 119 -1.39 19.24 -24.99
CA HIS A 119 -2.28 19.54 -26.10
C HIS A 119 -3.29 18.40 -26.21
N ASN A 120 -4.55 18.71 -25.91
CA ASN A 120 -5.72 18.29 -26.67
C ASN A 120 -5.66 16.87 -27.27
N ILE A 121 -5.98 15.85 -26.45
CA ILE A 121 -6.49 14.59 -27.00
C ILE A 121 -7.91 14.89 -27.49
N VAL A 122 -8.00 15.46 -28.69
CA VAL A 122 -9.24 15.58 -29.44
C VAL A 122 -9.56 14.20 -29.98
N ASN A 123 -10.67 13.63 -29.52
CA ASN A 123 -11.21 12.42 -30.11
C ASN A 123 -11.66 12.74 -31.55
N PRO A 124 -11.04 12.14 -32.59
CA PRO A 124 -11.26 12.51 -33.99
C PRO A 124 -12.69 12.25 -34.47
N ARG A 125 -13.51 11.52 -33.69
CA ARG A 125 -14.90 11.20 -34.02
C ARG A 125 -15.87 12.37 -33.78
N PHE A 126 -15.42 13.44 -33.13
CA PHE A 126 -16.22 14.63 -32.83
C PHE A 126 -15.82 15.86 -33.65
N LEU A 127 -15.00 15.70 -34.68
CA LEU A 127 -14.71 16.78 -35.60
C LEU A 127 -15.88 16.95 -36.58
N PRO A 128 -16.43 18.17 -36.76
CA PRO A 128 -17.37 18.41 -37.85
C PRO A 128 -16.68 18.13 -39.19
N PRO A 129 -17.41 17.62 -40.20
CA PRO A 129 -16.84 17.42 -41.52
C PRO A 129 -16.32 18.76 -42.06
N PRO A 130 -15.16 18.77 -42.73
CA PRO A 130 -14.61 20.00 -43.30
C PRO A 130 -15.60 20.57 -44.35
N PRO A 131 -15.71 21.91 -44.45
CA PRO A 131 -16.47 22.53 -45.52
C PRO A 131 -15.87 22.15 -46.88
N ALA A 132 -16.74 21.95 -47.89
CA ALA A 132 -16.29 21.70 -49.25
C ALA A 132 -15.40 22.86 -49.72
N LEU A 133 -14.23 22.53 -50.27
CA LEU A 133 -13.26 23.50 -50.78
C LEU A 133 -13.85 24.24 -51.99
N PRO A 134 -13.59 25.55 -52.15
CA PRO A 134 -13.90 26.28 -53.39
C PRO A 134 -13.19 25.62 -54.59
N GLU A 135 -13.93 25.35 -55.66
CA GLU A 135 -13.45 24.69 -56.90
C GLU A 135 -12.52 25.55 -57.78
N ASP A 136 -11.99 26.69 -57.31
CA ASP A 136 -11.16 27.58 -58.13
C ASP A 136 -9.65 27.34 -57.93
N GLN A 137 -9.18 26.10 -58.09
CA GLN A 137 -7.77 25.88 -58.41
C GLN A 137 -7.61 25.69 -59.91
N PRO A 138 -6.88 26.58 -60.62
CA PRO A 138 -6.54 26.33 -62.01
C PRO A 138 -5.72 25.04 -62.09
N GLU A 139 -6.17 24.14 -62.97
CA GLU A 139 -5.56 22.85 -63.27
C GLU A 139 -4.03 23.01 -63.50
N PRO A 140 -3.18 22.15 -62.89
CA PRO A 140 -1.75 22.23 -63.12
C PRO A 140 -1.45 22.00 -64.59
N THR A 141 -0.80 22.98 -65.21
CA THR A 141 -0.39 22.94 -66.63
C THR A 141 0.53 21.73 -66.86
N PRO A 142 0.39 20.99 -67.97
CA PRO A 142 1.26 19.84 -68.25
C PRO A 142 2.73 20.28 -68.40
N ILE A 143 3.63 19.55 -67.75
CA ILE A 143 5.09 19.73 -67.86
C ILE A 143 5.54 19.18 -69.23
N PRO A 144 6.15 19.98 -70.12
CA PRO A 144 6.70 19.48 -71.38
C PRO A 144 8.01 18.71 -71.13
N GLY A 145 8.10 17.48 -71.62
CA GLY A 145 9.37 16.73 -71.64
C GLY A 145 9.24 15.22 -71.39
N SER A 146 8.47 14.53 -72.23
CA SER A 146 8.46 13.07 -72.29
C SER A 146 9.39 12.58 -73.41
N GLU A 147 10.70 12.60 -73.17
CA GLU A 147 11.67 11.83 -73.97
C GLU A 147 12.22 10.72 -73.06
N SER A 148 11.61 9.53 -73.07
CA SER A 148 11.91 8.42 -73.98
C SER A 148 13.39 8.07 -74.04
N SER A 149 13.80 6.97 -73.42
CA SER A 149 14.82 6.09 -73.99
C SER A 149 14.75 4.68 -73.39
N PRO A 150 14.77 3.63 -74.25
CA PRO A 150 14.66 2.24 -73.85
C PRO A 150 16.01 1.62 -73.48
N THR A 151 15.90 0.52 -72.75
CA THR A 151 16.93 -0.44 -72.36
C THR A 151 17.72 -1.02 -73.55
N PRO A 152 19.02 -1.29 -73.37
CA PRO A 152 19.67 -2.49 -73.88
C PRO A 152 19.77 -3.58 -72.80
#